data_AF-A0A1J6I833-F1
#
_entry.id   AF-A0A1J6I833-F1
#
_cell.length_a   1.000
_cell.length_b   1.000
_cell.length_c   1.000
_cell.angle_alpha   90.00
_cell.angle_beta   90.00
_cell.angle_gamma   90.00
#
_symmetry.space_group_name_H-M   'P 1'
#
loop_
_entity.id
_entity.type
_entity.pdbx_description
1 polymer ?
#
loop_
_entity_poly.entity_id
_entity_poly.type
_entity_poly.pdbx_seq_one_letter_code
_entity_poly.pdbx_strand_id
1 'polypeptide(L)' 'MAIRLAELYKPYLLFQGSFDDVNTERLRMAIKQCNMDDVLNFDPRCIKWEDYFMNTHIPGVVKRIF' A
#
# COMPACT_ATOMS: atom_id res chain seq x y z
N MET A 1 -15.61 17.69 -1.56
CA MET A 1 -14.37 16.91 -1.37
C MET A 1 -14.63 15.40 -1.38
N ALA A 2 -15.49 14.87 -0.51
CA ALA A 2 -15.75 13.43 -0.41
C ALA A 2 -16.16 12.74 -1.73
N ILE A 3 -17.07 13.34 -2.51
CA ILE A 3 -17.53 12.78 -3.81
C ILE A 3 -16.37 12.64 -4.81
N ARG A 4 -15.49 13.65 -4.90
CA ARG A 4 -14.36 13.61 -5.85
C ARG A 4 -13.29 12.60 -5.44
N LEU A 5 -13.05 12.42 -4.14
CA LEU A 5 -12.18 11.34 -3.66
C LEU A 5 -12.79 9.97 -3.95
N ALA A 6 -14.10 9.81 -3.76
CA ALA A 6 -14.79 8.55 -4.09
C ALA A 6 -14.69 8.21 -5.59
N GLU A 7 -14.85 9.20 -6.48
CA GLU A 7 -14.67 9.02 -7.92
C GLU A 7 -13.22 8.65 -8.28
N LEU A 8 -12.24 9.28 -7.64
CA LEU A 8 -10.82 8.99 -7.84
C LEU A 8 -10.45 7.55 -7.47
N TYR A 9 -10.94 7.05 -6.31
CA TYR A 9 -10.61 5.70 -5.84
C TYR A 9 -11.46 4.60 -6.46
N LYS A 10 -12.61 4.93 -7.08
CA LYS A 10 -13.53 3.99 -7.72
C LYS A 10 -12.84 2.92 -8.60
N PRO A 11 -11.94 3.25 -9.54
CA PRO A 11 -11.31 2.25 -10.39
C PRO A 11 -10.33 1.32 -9.64
N TYR A 12 -9.79 1.76 -8.50
CA TYR A 12 -8.83 0.98 -7.71
C TYR A 12 -9.53 0.06 -6.70
N LEU A 13 -10.62 0.53 -6.07
CA LEU A 13 -11.37 -0.23 -5.08
C LEU A 13 -12.37 -1.22 -5.70
N LEU A 14 -12.90 -0.92 -6.89
CA LEU A 14 -13.87 -1.76 -7.59
C LEU A 14 -13.23 -2.61 -8.69
N PHE A 15 -11.91 -2.74 -8.68
CA PHE A 15 -11.21 -3.64 -9.58
C PHE A 15 -11.51 -5.09 -9.20
N GLN A 16 -12.03 -5.87 -10.15
CA GLN A 16 -12.42 -7.27 -9.91
C GLN A 16 -11.26 -8.28 -10.11
N GLY A 17 -10.02 -7.80 -10.24
CA GLY A 17 -8.85 -8.66 -10.30
C GLY A 17 -8.16 -8.76 -8.93
N SER A 18 -7.60 -9.94 -8.67
CA SER A 18 -6.65 -10.15 -7.57
C SER A 18 -5.23 -10.11 -8.12
N PHE A 19 -4.31 -9.53 -7.36
CA PHE A 19 -2.87 -9.63 -7.62
C PHE A 19 -2.29 -10.65 -6.67
N ASP A 20 -1.58 -11.65 -7.20
CA ASP A 20 -0.80 -12.55 -6.36
C ASP A 20 0.49 -11.87 -5.91
N ASP A 21 0.93 -12.17 -4.70
CA ASP A 21 2.16 -11.65 -4.11
C ASP A 21 3.24 -12.74 -3.98
N VAL A 22 3.11 -13.85 -4.71
CA VAL A 22 3.95 -15.05 -4.54
C VAL A 22 5.44 -14.73 -4.71
N ASN A 23 5.78 -13.90 -5.70
CA ASN A 23 7.17 -13.52 -5.94
C ASN A 23 7.72 -12.63 -4.82
N THR A 24 6.90 -11.72 -4.29
CA THR A 24 7.26 -10.85 -3.16
C THR A 24 7.44 -11.67 -1.89
N GLU A 25 6.56 -12.64 -1.63
CA GLU A 25 6.69 -13.56 -0.50
C GLU A 25 7.95 -14.42 -0.60
N ARG A 26 8.27 -14.95 -1.78
CA ARG A 26 9.54 -15.66 -2.03
C ARG A 26 10.75 -14.79 -1.78
N LEU A 27 10.74 -13.54 -2.25
CA LEU A 27 11.81 -12.59 -2.01
C LEU A 27 11.97 -12.29 -0.52
N ARG A 28 10.87 -12.07 0.20
CA ARG A 28 10.85 -11.83 1.64
C ARG A 28 11.44 -13.01 2.42
N MET A 29 11.11 -14.24 2.04
CA MET A 29 11.72 -15.44 2.65
C MET A 29 13.23 -15.52 2.40
N ALA A 30 13.69 -15.21 1.18
CA ALA A 30 15.11 -15.23 0.84
C ALA A 30 15.91 -14.16 1.61
N ILE A 31 15.37 -12.95 1.73
CA ILE A 31 15.96 -11.85 2.50
C ILE A 31 16.09 -12.24 3.99
N LYS A 32 15.07 -12.90 4.53
CA LYS A 32 15.08 -13.41 5.91
C LYS A 32 16.12 -14.48 6.18
N GLN A 33 16.34 -15.37 5.21
CA GLN A 33 17.43 -16.35 5.30
C GLN A 33 18.82 -15.70 5.35
N CYS A 34 18.95 -14.51 4.77
CA CYS A 34 20.20 -13.73 4.76
C CYS A 34 20.31 -12.71 5.91
N ASN A 35 19.37 -12.68 6.87
CA ASN A 35 19.28 -11.67 7.93
C ASN A 35 19.30 -10.22 7.41
N MET A 36 18.71 -9.97 6.24
CA MET A 36 18.64 -8.65 5.61
C MET A 36 17.22 -8.05 5.68
N ASP A 37 16.41 -8.50 6.64
CA ASP A 37 15.01 -8.11 6.81
C ASP A 37 14.81 -6.59 6.85
N ASP A 38 15.78 -5.90 7.46
CA ASP A 38 15.77 -4.44 7.64
C ASP A 38 16.09 -3.66 6.36
N VAL A 39 16.58 -4.33 5.31
CA VAL A 39 17.01 -3.71 4.04
C VAL A 39 15.82 -3.51 3.10
N LEU A 40 14.93 -4.50 3.02
CA LEU A 40 13.78 -4.54 2.10
C LEU A 40 12.59 -5.22 2.79
N ASN A 41 11.97 -4.50 3.73
CA ASN A 41 10.74 -4.97 4.37
C ASN A 41 9.51 -4.57 3.54
N PHE A 42 9.05 -5.48 2.68
CA PHE A 42 7.82 -5.33 1.89
C PHE A 42 6.58 -5.93 2.57
N ASP A 43 6.56 -6.14 3.89
CA ASP A 43 5.38 -6.67 4.56
C ASP A 43 4.31 -5.58 4.76
N PRO A 44 3.18 -5.59 4.00
CA PRO A 44 2.12 -4.60 4.15
C PRO A 44 1.45 -4.67 5.53
N ARG A 45 1.58 -5.78 6.27
CA ARG A 45 0.99 -5.94 7.61
C ARG A 45 1.71 -5.12 8.67
N CYS A 46 2.95 -4.69 8.40
CA CYS A 46 3.71 -3.84 9.32
C CYS A 46 3.25 -2.36 9.28
N ILE A 47 2.46 -1.97 8.28
CA ILE A 47 1.98 -0.60 8.13
C ILE A 47 0.81 -0.35 9.09
N LYS A 48 0.90 0.73 9.87
CA LYS A 48 -0.25 1.27 10.62
C LYS A 48 -1.19 1.97 9.63
N TRP A 49 -2.04 1.19 8.96
CA TRP A 49 -2.85 1.66 7.84
C TRP A 49 -3.72 2.87 8.15
N GLU A 50 -4.38 2.89 9.32
CA GLU A 50 -5.22 4.02 9.73
C GLU A 50 -4.40 5.33 9.81
N ASP A 51 -3.25 5.29 10.49
CA ASP A 51 -2.34 6.42 10.62
C ASP A 51 -1.79 6.86 9.25
N TYR A 52 -1.35 5.92 8.43
CA TYR A 52 -0.88 6.21 7.07
C TYR A 52 -1.95 6.90 6.23
N PHE A 53 -3.18 6.39 6.21
CA PHE A 53 -4.25 6.96 5.40
C PHE A 53 -4.63 8.37 5.86
N MET A 54 -4.79 8.56 7.17
CA MET A 54 -5.24 9.82 7.75
C MET A 54 -4.17 10.92 7.69
N ASN A 55 -2.92 10.57 7.97
CA ASN A 55 -1.86 11.55 8.18
C ASN A 55 -0.92 11.71 6.99
N THR A 56 -0.87 10.74 6.06
CA THR A 56 0.03 10.79 4.90
C THR A 56 -0.73 10.74 3.58
N HIS A 57 -1.51 9.69 3.36
CA HIS A 57 -2.05 9.38 2.03
C HIS A 57 -3.13 10.37 1.57
N ILE A 58 -4.23 10.49 2.33
CA ILE A 58 -5.34 11.37 1.96
C ILE A 58 -4.89 12.84 1.89
N PRO A 59 -4.14 13.39 2.87
CA PRO A 59 -3.62 14.75 2.77
C PRO A 59 -2.73 14.96 1.54
N GLY A 60 -1.87 14.00 1.21
CA GLY A 60 -0.97 14.07 0.05
C GLY A 60 -1.73 14.04 -1.27
N VAL A 61 -2.73 13.18 -1.39
CA VAL A 61 -3.64 13.13 -2.55
C VAL A 61 -4.40 14.44 -2.68
N VAL A 62 -4.91 14.97 -1.55
CA VAL A 62 -5.64 16.24 -1.56
C VAL A 62 -4.76 17.37 -2.08
N LYS A 63 -3.55 17.53 -1.53
CA LYS A 63 -2.60 18.59 -1.90
C LYS A 63 -2.16 18.53 -3.38
N ARG A 64 -2.09 17.34 -3.97
CA ARG A 64 -1.58 17.16 -5.34
C ARG A 64 -2.68 17.29 -6.40
N ILE A 65 -3.92 17.00 -6.05
CA ILE A 65 -5.04 16.90 -7.01
C ILE A 65 -6.03 18.06 -6.87
N PHE A 66 -6.11 18.71 -5.70
CA PHE A 66 -7.01 19.84 -5.41
C PHE A 66 -6.21 21.07 -4.95
#